data_AF-A0A3B0VHR2-F1
#
_entry.id   AF-A0A3B0VHR2-F1
#
_cell.length_a   1.000
_cell.length_b   1.000
_cell.length_c   1.000
_cell.angle_alpha   90.00
_cell.angle_beta   90.00
_cell.angle_gamma   90.00
#
_symmetry.space_group_name_H-M   'P 1'
#
loop_
_entity.id
_entity.type
_entity.pdbx_description
1 polymer ?
#
loop_
_entity_poly.entity_id
_entity_poly.type
_entity_poly.pdbx_seq_one_letter_code
_entity_poly.pdbx_strand_id
1 'polypeptide(L)'
;MSKKYKSMTAKEFLKILENDPEYQKRTKNRNAELDQIHKARDINRAPLLADLKANGIYMESEWEFSIKNKSDAKAIPILLKHLDKDYDPFVKEGIYRCLRTPFAKGKAGQKLIEKFKIENDKLRWVIGHVLDIVATEDELENIEEMITNATYGDSISELIYVYCRLKGKNAIPKIIQILERIQDKKDYGATMMSCIDCLGKLKSLESLPLIEFFIKSKQTHIRNQAKKALRKINAIKQIVPKLPKGIKYIKDNKFAYKYEASTEFDPELVPVFLKLLCEKINADPKVLENLILDTEVEETKTYELQVKQLLRTSKLYFQIFMDDIDTPGLYFFSNSKSLIKTIAKVMDQFMGN
;
A
#
# COMPACT_ATOMS: atom_id res chain seq x y z
N MET A 1 42.44 -26.14 12.63
CA MET A 1 41.78 -27.38 13.12
C MET A 1 40.69 -26.99 14.11
N SER A 2 39.42 -27.17 13.76
CA SER A 2 38.29 -26.89 14.65
C SER A 2 38.25 -27.98 15.74
N LYS A 3 38.56 -27.63 17.00
CA LYS A 3 38.28 -28.50 18.14
C LYS A 3 36.77 -28.75 18.18
N LYS A 4 36.35 -29.97 17.86
CA LYS A 4 34.97 -30.45 18.07
C LYS A 4 34.68 -30.37 19.57
N TYR A 5 34.04 -29.31 20.02
CA TYR A 5 33.50 -29.25 21.37
C TYR A 5 32.41 -30.32 21.49
N LYS A 6 32.48 -31.17 22.53
CA LYS A 6 31.37 -32.07 22.90
C LYS A 6 30.10 -31.23 23.05
N SER A 7 28.93 -31.82 22.76
CA SER A 7 27.64 -31.18 23.04
C SER A 7 27.63 -30.67 24.48
N MET A 8 27.57 -29.36 24.66
CA MET A 8 27.61 -28.66 25.94
C MET A 8 26.55 -27.56 25.94
N THR A 9 26.04 -27.25 27.12
CA THR A 9 25.05 -26.19 27.31
C THR A 9 25.69 -24.81 27.16
N ALA A 10 24.90 -23.79 26.82
CA ALA A 10 25.39 -22.40 26.73
C ALA A 10 26.05 -21.92 28.04
N LYS A 11 25.55 -22.38 29.20
CA LYS A 11 26.11 -22.05 30.52
C LYS A 11 27.49 -22.67 30.74
N GLU A 12 27.69 -23.92 30.34
CA GLU A 12 28.99 -24.60 30.41
C GLU A 12 29.99 -23.96 29.46
N PHE A 13 29.54 -23.58 28.25
CA PHE A 13 30.36 -22.85 27.29
C PHE A 13 30.81 -21.49 27.82
N LEU A 14 29.91 -20.71 28.44
CA LEU A 14 30.26 -19.44 29.09
C LEU A 14 31.30 -19.63 30.21
N LYS A 15 31.17 -20.68 31.02
CA LYS A 15 32.14 -20.98 32.08
C LYS A 15 33.53 -21.36 31.53
N ILE A 16 33.60 -21.99 30.35
CA ILE A 16 34.86 -22.24 29.65
C ILE A 16 35.47 -20.92 29.18
N LEU A 17 34.66 -20.03 28.59
CA LEU A 17 35.12 -18.70 28.13
C LEU A 17 35.55 -17.79 29.29
N GLU A 18 34.88 -17.88 30.45
CA GLU A 18 35.26 -17.15 31.67
C GLU A 18 36.69 -17.49 32.14
N ASN A 19 37.10 -18.75 31.96
CA ASN A 19 38.42 -19.23 32.35
C ASN A 19 39.47 -19.18 31.23
N ASP A 20 39.11 -18.76 30.00
CA ASP A 20 40.03 -18.60 28.87
C ASP A 20 40.70 -17.21 28.92
N PRO A 21 42.02 -17.12 29.22
CA PRO A 21 42.71 -15.83 29.34
C PRO A 21 42.71 -15.01 28.05
N GLU A 22 42.72 -15.65 26.87
CA GLU A 22 42.65 -14.94 25.60
C GLU A 22 41.27 -14.37 25.36
N TYR A 23 40.21 -15.11 25.69
CA TYR A 23 38.84 -14.60 25.63
C TYR A 23 38.63 -13.42 26.57
N GLN A 24 39.13 -13.50 27.80
CA GLN A 24 39.06 -12.41 28.77
C GLN A 24 39.81 -11.17 28.27
N LYS A 25 41.01 -11.33 27.71
CA LYS A 25 41.78 -10.23 27.12
C LYS A 25 41.05 -9.58 25.94
N ARG A 26 40.50 -10.38 25.00
CA ARG A 26 39.69 -9.87 23.88
C ARG A 26 38.46 -9.11 24.37
N THR A 27 37.77 -9.65 25.38
CA THR A 27 36.57 -9.03 25.96
C THR A 27 36.91 -7.70 26.64
N LYS A 28 37.98 -7.66 27.44
CA LYS A 28 38.46 -6.43 28.09
C LYS A 28 38.85 -5.36 27.08
N ASN A 29 39.59 -5.72 26.03
CA ASN A 29 39.97 -4.78 24.98
C ASN A 29 38.74 -4.23 24.25
N ARG A 30 37.82 -5.11 23.85
CA ARG A 30 36.56 -4.70 23.21
C ARG A 30 35.73 -3.78 24.10
N ASN A 31 35.64 -4.07 25.40
CA ASN A 31 34.91 -3.21 26.34
C ASN A 31 35.59 -1.85 26.49
N ALA A 32 36.92 -1.81 26.58
CA ALA A 32 37.66 -0.55 26.64
C ALA A 32 37.50 0.29 25.36
N GLU A 33 37.49 -0.35 24.18
CA GLU A 33 37.21 0.31 22.90
C GLU A 33 35.77 0.86 22.87
N LEU A 34 34.79 0.09 23.31
CA LEU A 34 33.39 0.54 23.40
C LEU A 34 33.24 1.72 24.37
N ASP A 35 33.92 1.69 25.51
CA ASP A 35 33.90 2.79 26.48
C ASP A 35 34.51 4.07 25.90
N GLN A 36 35.60 3.95 25.12
CA GLN A 36 36.18 5.08 24.40
C GLN A 36 35.23 5.64 23.35
N ILE A 37 34.57 4.77 22.58
CA ILE A 37 33.56 5.17 21.59
C ILE A 37 32.38 5.88 22.26
N HIS A 38 31.90 5.37 23.40
CA HIS A 38 30.82 6.01 24.15
C HIS A 38 31.21 7.40 24.66
N LYS A 39 32.39 7.53 25.28
CA LYS A 39 32.91 8.85 25.71
C LYS A 39 33.06 9.84 24.55
N ALA A 40 33.58 9.37 23.42
CA ALA A 40 33.71 10.21 22.22
C ALA A 40 32.33 10.69 21.72
N ARG A 41 31.33 9.81 21.74
CA ARG A 41 29.94 10.15 21.39
C ARG A 41 29.29 11.10 22.39
N ASP A 42 29.58 10.96 23.68
CA ASP A 42 29.09 11.88 24.72
C ASP A 42 29.63 13.30 24.50
N ILE A 43 30.92 13.42 24.17
CA ILE A 43 31.53 14.71 23.79
C ILE A 43 30.87 15.23 22.50
N ASN A 44 30.71 14.37 21.50
CA ASN A 44 30.12 14.76 20.22
C ASN A 44 28.67 15.24 20.35
N ARG A 45 27.83 14.61 21.19
CA ARG A 45 26.42 15.01 21.39
C ARG A 45 26.23 16.17 22.35
N ALA A 46 27.22 16.51 23.18
CA ALA A 46 27.10 17.54 24.22
C ALA A 46 26.50 18.88 23.72
N PRO A 47 26.85 19.40 22.52
CA PRO A 47 26.23 20.63 22.02
C PRO A 47 24.72 20.52 21.79
N LEU A 48 24.22 19.33 21.37
CA LEU A 48 22.79 19.10 21.20
C LEU A 48 22.07 19.12 22.55
N LEU A 49 22.62 18.40 23.53
CA LEU A 49 22.03 18.33 24.87
C LEU A 49 22.02 19.71 25.54
N ALA A 50 23.06 20.52 25.34
CA ALA A 50 23.11 21.89 25.83
C ALA A 50 22.03 22.78 25.21
N ASP A 51 21.87 22.78 23.88
CA ASP A 51 20.84 23.58 23.20
C ASP A 51 19.41 23.12 23.60
N LEU A 52 19.18 21.81 23.75
CA LEU A 52 17.90 21.27 24.23
C LEU A 52 17.62 21.70 25.68
N LYS A 53 18.60 21.58 26.58
CA LYS A 53 18.49 21.98 27.99
C LYS A 53 18.20 23.47 28.13
N ALA A 54 18.86 24.32 27.34
CA ALA A 54 18.62 25.76 27.33
C ALA A 54 17.18 26.13 26.94
N ASN A 55 16.48 25.23 26.24
CA ASN A 55 15.08 25.37 25.85
C ASN A 55 14.11 24.57 26.74
N GLY A 56 14.57 24.14 27.93
CA GLY A 56 13.76 23.43 28.92
C GLY A 56 13.51 21.96 28.60
N ILE A 57 14.27 21.37 27.66
CA ILE A 57 14.16 19.97 27.26
C ILE A 57 15.33 19.21 27.88
N TYR A 58 15.03 18.43 28.92
CA TYR A 58 16.05 17.69 29.67
C TYR A 58 16.13 16.25 29.18
N MET A 59 17.30 15.84 28.72
CA MET A 59 17.57 14.48 28.32
C MET A 59 19.06 14.13 28.45
N GLU A 60 19.36 12.84 28.61
CA GLU A 60 20.73 12.32 28.73
C GLU A 60 21.26 11.80 27.38
N SER A 61 20.37 11.49 26.44
CA SER A 61 20.73 10.93 25.13
C SER A 61 19.65 11.16 24.08
N GLU A 62 20.04 11.47 22.84
CA GLU A 62 19.13 11.57 21.69
C GLU A 62 18.29 10.30 21.48
N TRP A 63 18.76 9.16 21.98
CA TRP A 63 18.04 7.89 21.91
C TRP A 63 16.83 7.81 22.86
N GLU A 64 16.73 8.68 23.87
CA GLU A 64 15.59 8.69 24.79
C GLU A 64 14.26 9.06 24.11
N PHE A 65 14.30 9.88 23.05
CA PHE A 65 13.08 10.21 22.29
C PHE A 65 12.44 8.96 21.69
N SER A 66 13.27 8.02 21.20
CA SER A 66 12.80 6.78 20.57
C SER A 66 12.18 5.78 21.54
N ILE A 67 12.53 5.86 22.83
CA ILE A 67 12.11 4.89 23.85
C ILE A 67 10.82 5.33 24.56
N LYS A 68 10.61 6.64 24.74
CA LYS A 68 9.50 7.17 25.56
C LYS A 68 8.37 7.85 24.76
N ASN A 69 8.44 7.95 23.42
CA ASN A 69 7.46 8.66 22.58
C ASN A 69 7.19 10.12 23.02
N LYS A 70 8.13 10.74 23.75
CA LYS A 70 8.00 12.12 24.28
C LYS A 70 8.73 13.12 23.38
N SER A 71 8.45 13.13 22.08
CA SER A 71 8.97 14.21 21.23
C SER A 71 8.25 15.50 21.55
N ASP A 72 8.95 16.46 22.18
CA ASP A 72 8.45 17.81 22.41
C ASP A 72 8.48 18.58 21.09
N ALA A 73 7.37 19.20 20.70
CA ALA A 73 7.30 20.04 19.50
C ALA A 73 8.35 21.18 19.51
N LYS A 74 8.75 21.65 20.70
CA LYS A 74 9.83 22.63 20.89
C LYS A 74 11.21 22.09 20.52
N ALA A 75 11.41 20.77 20.51
CA ALA A 75 12.66 20.15 20.10
C ALA A 75 12.90 20.26 18.59
N ILE A 76 11.84 20.33 17.78
CA ILE A 76 11.94 20.21 16.32
C ILE A 76 12.86 21.26 15.70
N PRO A 77 12.73 22.58 15.99
CA PRO A 77 13.63 23.58 15.41
C PRO A 77 15.10 23.37 15.82
N ILE A 78 15.34 22.91 17.06
CA ILE A 78 16.68 22.64 17.58
C ILE A 78 17.29 21.42 16.87
N LEU A 79 16.53 20.34 16.75
CA LEU A 79 16.97 19.13 16.04
C LEU A 79 17.29 19.43 14.57
N LEU A 80 16.45 20.22 13.89
CA LEU A 80 16.69 20.62 12.50
C LEU A 80 17.96 21.47 12.34
N LYS A 81 18.19 22.44 13.23
CA LYS A 81 19.44 23.21 13.29
C LYS A 81 20.67 22.30 13.47
N HIS A 82 20.53 21.23 14.24
CA HIS A 82 21.61 20.31 14.54
C HIS A 82 21.91 19.32 13.40
N LEU A 83 21.02 19.14 12.42
CA LEU A 83 21.31 18.33 11.23
C LEU A 83 22.43 18.91 10.36
N ASP A 84 22.74 20.20 10.49
CA ASP A 84 23.83 20.86 9.75
C ASP A 84 25.20 20.76 10.43
N LYS A 85 25.26 20.17 11.63
CA LYS A 85 26.51 19.97 12.37
C LYS A 85 27.17 18.65 12.02
N ASP A 86 28.50 18.61 12.11
CA ASP A 86 29.28 17.42 11.83
C ASP A 86 29.32 16.47 13.04
N TYR A 87 28.26 15.68 13.16
CA TYR A 87 28.15 14.63 14.15
C TYR A 87 28.63 13.27 13.64
N ASP A 88 29.10 12.43 14.57
CA ASP A 88 29.33 11.01 14.32
C ASP A 88 28.05 10.38 13.75
N PRO A 89 28.13 9.45 12.78
CA PRO A 89 26.94 8.84 12.19
C PRO A 89 25.95 8.24 13.20
N PHE A 90 26.41 7.77 14.37
CA PHE A 90 25.52 7.27 15.41
C PHE A 90 24.69 8.39 16.05
N VAL A 91 25.30 9.55 16.30
CA VAL A 91 24.60 10.73 16.85
C VAL A 91 23.66 11.31 15.80
N LYS A 92 24.07 11.39 14.52
CA LYS A 92 23.19 11.78 13.41
C LYS A 92 21.96 10.88 13.31
N GLU A 93 22.16 9.57 13.35
CA GLU A 93 21.05 8.59 13.35
C GLU A 93 20.06 8.86 14.48
N GLY A 94 20.57 9.09 15.69
CA GLY A 94 19.74 9.45 16.84
C GLY A 94 18.92 10.72 16.60
N ILE A 95 19.53 11.80 16.08
CA ILE A 95 18.82 13.05 15.75
C ILE A 95 17.72 12.80 14.71
N TYR A 96 18.01 12.08 13.62
CA TYR A 96 16.97 11.73 12.62
C TYR A 96 15.80 10.99 13.27
N ARG A 97 16.07 10.01 14.13
CA ARG A 97 15.03 9.25 14.83
C ARG A 97 14.19 10.12 15.77
N CYS A 98 14.76 11.15 16.39
CA CYS A 98 14.00 12.11 17.20
C CYS A 98 12.95 12.87 16.39
N LEU A 99 13.23 13.13 15.11
CA LEU A 99 12.33 13.80 14.18
C LEU A 99 11.18 12.90 13.70
N ARG A 100 11.19 11.59 14.00
CA ARG A 100 10.11 10.66 13.64
C ARG A 100 8.88 10.84 14.54
N THR A 101 8.24 11.99 14.44
CA THR A 101 7.07 12.38 15.23
C THR A 101 6.11 13.23 14.40
N PRO A 102 4.78 13.15 14.64
CA PRO A 102 3.81 14.02 13.97
C PRO A 102 4.11 15.52 14.14
N PHE A 103 4.76 15.95 15.22
CA PHE A 103 5.11 17.38 15.42
C PHE A 103 6.11 17.94 14.40
N ALA A 104 6.85 17.06 13.71
CA ALA A 104 7.78 17.41 12.65
C ALA A 104 7.15 17.40 11.25
N LYS A 105 5.89 16.93 11.13
CA LYS A 105 5.17 16.90 9.85
C LYS A 105 5.00 18.30 9.29
N GLY A 106 5.32 18.48 8.00
CA GLY A 106 5.30 19.77 7.31
C GLY A 106 6.39 20.76 7.76
N LYS A 107 7.36 20.32 8.60
CA LYS A 107 8.48 21.15 9.08
C LYS A 107 9.84 20.58 8.73
N ALA A 108 9.96 19.25 8.79
CA ALA A 108 11.24 18.55 8.62
C ALA A 108 11.47 18.00 7.21
N GLY A 109 10.42 17.89 6.38
CA GLY A 109 10.46 17.17 5.10
C GLY A 109 11.57 17.64 4.16
N GLN A 110 11.53 18.90 3.75
CA GLN A 110 12.58 19.49 2.88
C GLN A 110 14.00 19.30 3.43
N LYS A 111 14.20 19.56 4.73
CA LYS A 111 15.53 19.41 5.35
C LYS A 111 16.02 17.95 5.32
N LEU A 112 15.12 17.00 5.51
CA LEU A 112 15.44 15.57 5.43
C LEU A 112 15.77 15.15 3.99
N ILE A 113 15.12 15.73 2.98
CA ILE A 113 15.46 15.49 1.56
C ILE A 113 16.87 15.99 1.24
N GLU A 114 17.23 17.20 1.68
CA GLU A 114 18.60 17.72 1.53
C GLU A 114 19.63 16.75 2.12
N LYS A 115 19.35 16.23 3.33
CA LYS A 115 20.24 15.29 4.00
C LYS A 115 20.29 13.94 3.30
N PHE A 116 19.16 13.41 2.84
CA PHE A 116 19.11 12.16 2.09
C PHE A 116 20.07 12.17 0.89
N LYS A 117 20.13 13.29 0.16
CA LYS A 117 20.95 13.45 -1.04
C LYS A 117 22.47 13.31 -0.75
N ILE A 118 22.94 13.72 0.44
CA ILE A 118 24.37 13.75 0.79
C ILE A 118 24.83 12.63 1.74
N GLU A 119 23.91 11.99 2.45
CA GLU A 119 24.23 10.99 3.46
C GLU A 119 24.56 9.61 2.86
N ASN A 120 25.16 8.72 3.65
CA ASN A 120 25.40 7.33 3.24
C ASN A 120 24.12 6.46 3.29
N ASP A 121 24.17 5.26 2.73
CA ASP A 121 23.01 4.36 2.62
C ASP A 121 22.35 4.01 3.96
N LYS A 122 23.15 3.83 5.01
CA LYS A 122 22.62 3.56 6.35
C LYS A 122 21.75 4.71 6.85
N LEU A 123 22.24 5.95 6.72
CA LEU A 123 21.51 7.14 7.17
C LEU A 123 20.36 7.49 6.23
N ARG A 124 20.49 7.28 4.91
CA ARG A 124 19.38 7.41 3.94
C ARG A 124 18.20 6.54 4.32
N TRP A 125 18.44 5.28 4.69
CA TRP A 125 17.38 4.38 5.12
C TRP A 125 16.65 4.88 6.38
N VAL A 126 17.40 5.42 7.35
CA VAL A 126 16.82 6.05 8.56
C VAL A 126 16.01 7.29 8.19
N ILE A 127 16.53 8.14 7.31
CA ILE A 127 15.83 9.33 6.83
C ILE A 127 14.52 8.96 6.13
N GLY A 128 14.52 7.92 5.29
CA GLY A 128 13.31 7.41 4.64
C GLY A 128 12.22 6.99 5.65
N HIS A 129 12.61 6.31 6.74
CA HIS A 129 11.69 5.98 7.85
C HIS A 129 11.10 7.19 8.55
N VAL A 130 11.84 8.29 8.62
CA VAL A 130 11.37 9.55 9.20
C VAL A 130 10.41 10.23 8.23
N LEU A 131 10.76 10.29 6.95
CA LEU A 131 9.93 10.85 5.88
C LEU A 131 8.57 10.14 5.75
N ASP A 132 8.48 8.84 6.00
CA ASP A 132 7.20 8.11 6.05
C ASP A 132 6.21 8.68 7.08
N ILE A 133 6.71 9.36 8.11
CA ILE A 133 5.87 10.05 9.10
C ILE A 133 5.67 11.52 8.73
N VAL A 134 6.75 12.22 8.40
CA VAL A 134 6.77 13.69 8.39
C VAL A 134 6.55 14.32 7.01
N ALA A 135 6.77 13.58 5.93
CA ALA A 135 6.61 14.12 4.58
C ALA A 135 5.13 14.43 4.31
N THR A 136 4.92 15.42 3.47
CA THR A 136 3.64 15.92 2.98
C THR A 136 3.65 15.96 1.45
N GLU A 137 2.59 16.46 0.83
CA GLU A 137 2.54 16.60 -0.63
C GLU A 137 3.59 17.58 -1.17
N ASP A 138 4.06 18.53 -0.34
CA ASP A 138 5.12 19.50 -0.70
C ASP A 138 6.46 18.82 -1.03
N GLU A 139 6.69 17.61 -0.49
CA GLU A 139 7.91 16.83 -0.73
C GLU A 139 7.81 15.90 -1.94
N LEU A 140 6.65 15.81 -2.57
CA LEU A 140 6.32 14.71 -3.46
C LEU A 140 7.13 14.69 -4.77
N GLU A 141 7.38 15.86 -5.35
CA GLU A 141 8.22 16.00 -6.54
C GLU A 141 9.65 15.53 -6.28
N ASN A 142 10.25 15.97 -5.17
CA ASN A 142 11.58 15.55 -4.75
C ASN A 142 11.63 14.04 -4.46
N ILE A 143 10.60 13.47 -3.83
CA ILE A 143 10.51 12.03 -3.60
C ILE A 143 10.47 11.28 -4.93
N GLU A 144 9.67 11.76 -5.90
CA GLU A 144 9.57 11.16 -7.23
C GLU A 144 10.91 11.21 -7.98
N GLU A 145 11.63 12.34 -7.91
CA GLU A 145 12.99 12.49 -8.42
C GLU A 145 13.93 11.44 -7.81
N MET A 146 13.93 11.29 -6.48
CA MET A 146 14.83 10.37 -5.78
C MET A 146 14.53 8.90 -6.08
N ILE A 147 13.27 8.46 -6.10
CA ILE A 147 12.92 7.05 -6.38
C ILE A 147 13.18 6.66 -7.83
N THR A 148 13.24 7.64 -8.74
CA THR A 148 13.61 7.40 -10.14
C THR A 148 15.12 7.45 -10.37
N ASN A 149 15.92 7.94 -9.42
CA ASN A 149 17.37 7.96 -9.52
C ASN A 149 18.00 6.58 -9.22
N ALA A 150 18.63 5.98 -10.23
CA ALA A 150 19.23 4.65 -10.14
C ALA A 150 20.54 4.58 -9.31
N THR A 151 21.06 5.70 -8.82
CA THR A 151 22.30 5.73 -8.02
C THR A 151 22.08 5.35 -6.55
N TYR A 152 20.84 5.41 -6.06
CA TYR A 152 20.53 5.17 -4.65
C TYR A 152 20.26 3.70 -4.28
N GLY A 153 20.16 2.78 -5.25
CA GLY A 153 20.05 1.34 -4.97
C GLY A 153 18.88 0.97 -4.04
N ASP A 154 19.18 0.22 -2.99
CA ASP A 154 18.20 -0.18 -1.97
C ASP A 154 17.86 0.92 -0.94
N SER A 155 18.58 2.03 -0.93
CA SER A 155 18.36 3.14 0.00
C SER A 155 17.04 3.89 -0.24
N ILE A 156 16.42 3.73 -1.42
CA ILE A 156 15.11 4.33 -1.75
C ILE A 156 13.92 3.45 -1.35
N SER A 157 14.16 2.24 -0.84
CA SER A 157 13.09 1.31 -0.47
C SER A 157 12.01 1.96 0.40
N GLU A 158 12.42 2.75 1.39
CA GLU A 158 11.51 3.49 2.27
C GLU A 158 10.79 4.63 1.55
N LEU A 159 11.45 5.33 0.63
CA LEU A 159 10.84 6.38 -0.18
C LEU A 159 9.70 5.86 -1.08
N ILE A 160 9.75 4.59 -1.49
CA ILE A 160 8.63 3.95 -2.19
C ILE A 160 7.38 3.90 -1.32
N TYR A 161 7.50 3.60 -0.02
CA TYR A 161 6.37 3.64 0.90
C TYR A 161 5.86 5.08 1.09
N VAL A 162 6.75 6.05 1.24
CA VAL A 162 6.36 7.47 1.35
C VAL A 162 5.57 7.92 0.13
N TYR A 163 6.08 7.61 -1.08
CA TYR A 163 5.42 7.92 -2.34
C TYR A 163 4.04 7.24 -2.46
N CYS A 164 3.96 5.95 -2.17
CA CYS A 164 2.72 5.18 -2.17
C CYS A 164 1.67 5.75 -1.20
N ARG A 165 2.08 6.12 0.01
CA ARG A 165 1.21 6.73 1.03
C ARG A 165 0.66 8.08 0.56
N LEU A 166 1.50 8.93 -0.04
CA LEU A 166 1.12 10.28 -0.47
C LEU A 166 0.26 10.27 -1.76
N LYS A 167 0.60 9.44 -2.75
CA LYS A 167 -0.10 9.40 -4.05
C LYS A 167 -1.27 8.42 -4.08
N GLY A 168 -1.36 7.48 -3.14
CA GLY A 168 -2.37 6.42 -3.16
C GLY A 168 -2.36 5.64 -4.48
N LYS A 169 -3.54 5.42 -5.07
CA LYS A 169 -3.67 4.70 -6.35
C LYS A 169 -2.92 5.37 -7.51
N ASN A 170 -2.75 6.69 -7.48
CA ASN A 170 -2.01 7.41 -8.52
C ASN A 170 -0.51 7.06 -8.53
N ALA A 171 0.00 6.38 -7.49
CA ALA A 171 1.36 5.88 -7.46
C ALA A 171 1.58 4.66 -8.38
N ILE A 172 0.52 3.92 -8.73
CA ILE A 172 0.60 2.60 -9.37
C ILE A 172 1.46 2.62 -10.65
N PRO A 173 1.21 3.51 -11.64
CA PRO A 173 1.95 3.47 -12.90
C PRO A 173 3.45 3.67 -12.68
N LYS A 174 3.83 4.59 -11.78
CA LYS A 174 5.23 4.88 -11.47
C LYS A 174 5.90 3.72 -10.73
N ILE A 175 5.22 3.08 -9.77
CA ILE A 175 5.76 1.93 -9.05
C ILE A 175 5.95 0.74 -9.99
N ILE A 176 5.04 0.50 -10.93
CA ILE A 176 5.20 -0.51 -11.99
C ILE A 176 6.45 -0.19 -12.82
N GLN A 177 6.56 1.03 -13.34
CA GLN A 177 7.72 1.47 -14.13
C GLN A 177 9.06 1.27 -13.39
N ILE A 178 9.12 1.62 -12.10
CA ILE A 178 10.31 1.43 -11.28
C ILE A 178 10.63 -0.06 -11.15
N LEU A 179 9.63 -0.88 -10.82
CA LEU A 179 9.79 -2.32 -10.62
C LEU A 179 10.27 -3.03 -11.89
N GLU A 180 9.71 -2.70 -13.05
CA GLU A 180 10.15 -3.22 -14.36
C GLU A 180 11.62 -2.89 -14.65
N ARG A 181 12.04 -1.66 -14.34
CA ARG A 181 13.43 -1.21 -14.57
C ARG A 181 14.45 -1.92 -13.68
N ILE A 182 14.04 -2.33 -12.48
CA ILE A 182 14.97 -2.91 -11.49
C ILE A 182 14.88 -4.43 -11.42
N GLN A 183 13.89 -5.09 -12.04
CA GLN A 183 13.56 -6.51 -11.83
C GLN A 183 14.73 -7.50 -11.95
N ASP A 184 15.74 -7.20 -12.76
CA ASP A 184 16.92 -8.04 -12.97
C ASP A 184 18.18 -7.59 -12.18
N LYS A 185 18.08 -6.53 -11.38
CA LYS A 185 19.20 -5.96 -10.61
C LYS A 185 19.35 -6.64 -9.26
N LYS A 186 20.56 -7.10 -8.93
CA LYS A 186 20.83 -7.81 -7.67
C LYS A 186 20.77 -6.91 -6.44
N ASP A 187 21.18 -5.65 -6.55
CA ASP A 187 21.32 -4.71 -5.43
C ASP A 187 20.04 -3.89 -5.13
N TYR A 188 18.89 -4.41 -5.56
CA TYR A 188 17.59 -3.74 -5.48
C TYR A 188 16.54 -4.60 -4.75
N GLY A 189 16.98 -5.55 -3.91
CA GLY A 189 16.07 -6.48 -3.24
C GLY A 189 15.08 -5.79 -2.32
N ALA A 190 15.54 -4.83 -1.50
CA ALA A 190 14.65 -4.08 -0.61
C ALA A 190 13.70 -3.16 -1.39
N THR A 191 14.18 -2.52 -2.45
CA THR A 191 13.36 -1.65 -3.30
C THR A 191 12.30 -2.44 -4.06
N MET A 192 12.64 -3.60 -4.63
CA MET A 192 11.67 -4.51 -5.27
C MET A 192 10.60 -4.97 -4.28
N MET A 193 11.02 -5.38 -3.08
CA MET A 193 10.10 -5.81 -2.03
C MET A 193 9.10 -4.69 -1.70
N SER A 194 9.57 -3.46 -1.60
CA SER A 194 8.74 -2.29 -1.27
C SER A 194 7.76 -1.94 -2.39
N CYS A 195 8.20 -2.02 -3.65
CA CYS A 195 7.31 -1.85 -4.81
C CYS A 195 6.21 -2.91 -4.82
N ILE A 196 6.56 -4.19 -4.67
CA ILE A 196 5.60 -5.31 -4.67
C ILE A 196 4.62 -5.19 -3.50
N ASP A 197 5.08 -4.81 -2.30
CA ASP A 197 4.18 -4.60 -1.16
C ASP A 197 3.22 -3.42 -1.39
N CYS A 198 3.71 -2.31 -1.93
CA CYS A 198 2.89 -1.15 -2.26
C CYS A 198 1.80 -1.51 -3.28
N LEU A 199 2.17 -2.17 -4.39
CA LEU A 199 1.21 -2.63 -5.39
C LEU A 199 0.16 -3.58 -4.80
N GLY A 200 0.59 -4.47 -3.89
CA GLY A 200 -0.32 -5.33 -3.15
C GLY A 200 -1.25 -4.60 -2.18
N LYS A 201 -0.77 -3.56 -1.48
CA LYS A 201 -1.57 -2.71 -0.56
C LYS A 201 -2.57 -1.85 -1.31
N LEU A 202 -2.17 -1.28 -2.45
CA LEU A 202 -3.01 -0.52 -3.38
C LEU A 202 -3.95 -1.43 -4.19
N LYS A 203 -3.65 -2.74 -4.18
CA LYS A 203 -4.36 -3.82 -4.84
C LYS A 203 -4.52 -3.59 -6.36
N SER A 204 -3.43 -3.19 -7.00
CA SER A 204 -3.35 -2.91 -8.45
C SER A 204 -3.56 -4.18 -9.28
N LEU A 205 -4.62 -4.21 -10.09
CA LEU A 205 -4.86 -5.30 -11.05
C LEU A 205 -3.89 -5.24 -12.23
N GLU A 206 -3.49 -4.03 -12.64
CA GLU A 206 -2.56 -3.79 -13.75
C GLU A 206 -1.19 -4.40 -13.47
N SER A 207 -0.79 -4.47 -12.20
CA SER A 207 0.49 -5.05 -11.79
C SER A 207 0.56 -6.58 -11.80
N LEU A 208 -0.56 -7.27 -12.07
CA LEU A 208 -0.64 -8.74 -11.97
C LEU A 208 0.43 -9.47 -12.79
N PRO A 209 0.64 -9.19 -14.09
CA PRO A 209 1.64 -9.91 -14.89
C PRO A 209 3.05 -9.76 -14.30
N LEU A 210 3.37 -8.55 -13.83
CA LEU A 210 4.67 -8.25 -13.24
C LEU A 210 4.87 -8.93 -11.88
N ILE A 211 3.85 -8.94 -11.01
CA ILE A 211 3.96 -9.62 -9.72
C ILE A 211 4.00 -11.15 -9.90
N GLU A 212 3.32 -11.71 -10.90
CA GLU A 212 3.37 -13.14 -11.24
C GLU A 212 4.79 -13.59 -11.64
N PHE A 213 5.53 -12.74 -12.37
CA PHE A 213 6.94 -12.98 -12.68
C PHE A 213 7.77 -13.19 -11.40
N PHE A 214 7.57 -12.37 -10.37
CA PHE A 214 8.32 -12.45 -9.12
C PHE A 214 8.01 -13.68 -8.23
N ILE A 215 6.93 -14.43 -8.48
CA ILE A 215 6.68 -15.70 -7.78
C ILE A 215 7.78 -16.73 -8.11
N LYS A 216 8.41 -16.61 -9.27
CA LYS A 216 9.50 -17.50 -9.71
C LYS A 216 10.88 -16.99 -9.31
N SER A 217 10.97 -15.86 -8.59
CA SER A 217 12.24 -15.28 -8.18
C SER A 217 13.07 -16.27 -7.34
N LYS A 218 14.38 -16.31 -7.61
CA LYS A 218 15.36 -17.06 -6.81
C LYS A 218 15.47 -16.50 -5.38
N GLN A 219 15.18 -15.20 -5.19
CA GLN A 219 15.23 -14.55 -3.90
C GLN A 219 13.98 -14.88 -3.07
N THR A 220 14.16 -15.62 -1.97
CA THR A 220 13.04 -16.13 -1.15
C THR A 220 12.15 -15.03 -0.58
N HIS A 221 12.74 -13.91 -0.14
CA HIS A 221 11.98 -12.79 0.42
C HIS A 221 11.11 -12.10 -0.66
N ILE A 222 11.65 -11.87 -1.87
CA ILE A 222 10.89 -11.34 -3.02
C ILE A 222 9.73 -12.26 -3.39
N ARG A 223 10.00 -13.55 -3.54
CA ARG A 223 8.98 -14.55 -3.87
C ARG A 223 7.86 -14.59 -2.84
N ASN A 224 8.19 -14.53 -1.56
CA ASN A 224 7.19 -14.52 -0.48
C ASN A 224 6.37 -13.22 -0.49
N GLN A 225 7.00 -12.09 -0.80
CA GLN A 225 6.32 -10.81 -0.91
C GLN A 225 5.36 -10.77 -2.11
N ALA A 226 5.78 -11.29 -3.27
CA ALA A 226 4.92 -11.43 -4.46
C ALA A 226 3.69 -12.29 -4.16
N LYS A 227 3.85 -13.43 -3.49
CA LYS A 227 2.72 -14.27 -3.05
C LYS A 227 1.76 -13.51 -2.12
N LYS A 228 2.27 -12.68 -1.20
CA LYS A 228 1.43 -11.85 -0.32
C LYS A 228 0.68 -10.77 -1.11
N ALA A 229 1.35 -10.09 -2.03
CA ALA A 229 0.74 -9.07 -2.87
C ALA A 229 -0.37 -9.67 -3.75
N LEU A 230 -0.12 -10.80 -4.39
CA LEU A 230 -1.14 -11.51 -5.18
C LEU A 230 -2.34 -11.95 -4.34
N ARG A 231 -2.14 -12.38 -3.09
CA ARG A 231 -3.27 -12.67 -2.19
C ARG A 231 -4.12 -11.43 -1.94
N LYS A 232 -3.51 -10.26 -1.72
CA LYS A 232 -4.23 -8.99 -1.52
C LYS A 232 -4.97 -8.54 -2.77
N ILE A 233 -4.34 -8.64 -3.94
CA ILE A 233 -4.93 -8.26 -5.24
C ILE A 233 -6.06 -9.23 -5.61
N ASN A 234 -5.81 -10.54 -5.53
CA ASN A 234 -6.81 -11.56 -5.83
C ASN A 234 -7.95 -11.61 -4.80
N ALA A 235 -7.75 -11.08 -3.59
CA ALA A 235 -8.86 -10.89 -2.66
C ALA A 235 -9.89 -9.90 -3.24
N ILE A 236 -9.50 -8.88 -4.03
CA ILE A 236 -10.48 -8.09 -4.82
C ILE A 236 -11.01 -8.88 -6.02
N LYS A 237 -10.19 -9.70 -6.68
CA LYS A 237 -10.72 -10.56 -7.75
C LYS A 237 -11.82 -11.51 -7.26
N GLN A 238 -11.85 -11.82 -5.96
CA GLN A 238 -12.93 -12.53 -5.28
C GLN A 238 -14.02 -11.61 -4.66
N ILE A 239 -13.80 -10.28 -4.69
CA ILE A 239 -14.78 -9.19 -4.48
C ILE A 239 -15.27 -8.65 -5.85
N VAL A 240 -15.01 -9.34 -6.97
CA VAL A 240 -16.05 -9.42 -7.99
C VAL A 240 -17.21 -10.08 -7.24
N PRO A 241 -18.35 -9.38 -7.00
CA PRO A 241 -19.41 -9.91 -6.17
C PRO A 241 -19.69 -11.31 -6.68
N LYS A 242 -19.56 -12.31 -5.79
CA LYS A 242 -20.13 -13.62 -6.08
C LYS A 242 -21.55 -13.32 -6.48
N LEU A 243 -21.86 -13.54 -7.76
CA LEU A 243 -23.18 -13.27 -8.29
C LEU A 243 -24.20 -13.88 -7.31
N PRO A 244 -25.22 -13.12 -6.90
CA PRO A 244 -26.25 -13.65 -6.02
C PRO A 244 -26.74 -14.99 -6.54
N LYS A 245 -26.99 -15.93 -5.63
CA LYS A 245 -27.38 -17.30 -5.99
C LYS A 245 -28.55 -17.27 -6.97
N GLY A 246 -28.33 -17.78 -8.18
CA GLY A 246 -29.33 -17.78 -9.26
C GLY A 246 -29.07 -16.80 -10.41
N ILE A 247 -28.03 -15.97 -10.32
CA ILE A 247 -27.58 -15.08 -11.39
C ILE A 247 -26.33 -15.64 -12.06
N LYS A 248 -26.26 -15.57 -13.39
CA LYS A 248 -25.09 -16.00 -14.18
C LYS A 248 -24.64 -14.87 -15.09
N TYR A 249 -23.35 -14.57 -15.07
CA TYR A 249 -22.75 -13.67 -16.06
C TYR A 249 -22.66 -14.39 -17.42
N ILE A 250 -23.08 -13.72 -18.49
CA ILE A 250 -23.04 -14.22 -19.86
C ILE A 250 -21.91 -13.52 -20.61
N LYS A 251 -20.84 -14.26 -20.88
CA LYS A 251 -19.69 -13.76 -21.63
C LYS A 251 -20.04 -13.63 -23.13
N ASP A 252 -19.45 -12.63 -23.79
CA ASP A 252 -19.53 -12.40 -25.24
C ASP A 252 -20.94 -12.13 -25.79
N ASN A 253 -21.91 -11.77 -24.93
CA ASN A 253 -23.30 -11.46 -25.31
C ASN A 253 -24.00 -12.53 -26.17
N LYS A 254 -23.56 -13.80 -26.08
CA LYS A 254 -24.16 -14.91 -26.84
C LYS A 254 -25.32 -15.53 -26.07
N PHE A 255 -26.51 -14.97 -26.23
CA PHE A 255 -27.76 -15.50 -25.67
C PHE A 255 -28.91 -15.38 -26.67
N ALA A 256 -29.85 -16.32 -26.63
CA ALA A 256 -31.00 -16.35 -27.53
C ALA A 256 -32.24 -15.76 -26.84
N TYR A 257 -32.81 -14.72 -27.45
CA TYR A 257 -34.02 -14.05 -27.01
C TYR A 257 -34.97 -13.82 -28.19
N LYS A 258 -36.25 -13.58 -27.88
CA LYS A 258 -37.28 -13.24 -28.89
C LYS A 258 -37.84 -11.84 -28.71
N TYR A 259 -37.73 -11.29 -27.51
CA TYR A 259 -38.33 -10.02 -27.12
C TYR A 259 -37.34 -9.22 -26.30
N GLU A 260 -37.40 -7.90 -26.44
CA GLU A 260 -36.54 -6.91 -25.80
C GLU A 260 -37.37 -5.74 -25.28
N ALA A 261 -36.94 -5.16 -24.16
CA ALA A 261 -37.29 -3.82 -23.72
C ALA A 261 -36.01 -3.13 -23.21
N SER A 262 -35.75 -1.91 -23.67
CA SER A 262 -34.51 -1.19 -23.37
C SER A 262 -34.76 0.32 -23.34
N THR A 263 -33.99 1.02 -22.52
CA THR A 263 -33.89 2.50 -22.56
C THR A 263 -32.65 2.99 -21.80
N GLU A 264 -32.26 4.23 -22.07
CA GLU A 264 -31.32 5.00 -21.27
C GLU A 264 -32.05 5.59 -20.07
N PHE A 265 -31.46 5.49 -18.89
CA PHE A 265 -32.05 6.00 -17.65
C PHE A 265 -31.24 7.14 -17.06
N ASP A 266 -31.95 8.15 -16.59
CA ASP A 266 -31.42 9.08 -15.58
C ASP A 266 -31.06 8.28 -14.30
N PRO A 267 -29.82 8.37 -13.79
CA PRO A 267 -29.36 7.64 -12.60
C PRO A 267 -30.24 7.86 -11.37
N GLU A 268 -30.83 9.05 -11.22
CA GLU A 268 -31.68 9.37 -10.09
C GLU A 268 -32.99 8.55 -10.12
N LEU A 269 -33.43 8.14 -11.32
CA LEU A 269 -34.64 7.36 -11.52
C LEU A 269 -34.41 5.85 -11.43
N VAL A 270 -33.17 5.38 -11.63
CA VAL A 270 -32.83 3.95 -11.63
C VAL A 270 -33.30 3.21 -10.36
N PRO A 271 -33.04 3.69 -9.12
CA PRO A 271 -33.48 2.98 -7.92
C PRO A 271 -35.01 2.85 -7.83
N VAL A 272 -35.74 3.89 -8.22
CA VAL A 272 -37.21 3.91 -8.17
C VAL A 272 -37.79 2.99 -9.23
N PHE A 273 -37.24 3.01 -10.45
CA PHE A 273 -37.59 2.10 -11.53
C PHE A 273 -37.36 0.63 -11.14
N LEU A 274 -36.17 0.29 -10.66
CA LEU A 274 -35.82 -1.09 -10.29
C LEU A 274 -36.70 -1.60 -9.18
N LYS A 275 -37.03 -0.77 -8.18
CA LYS A 275 -37.97 -1.13 -7.12
C LYS A 275 -39.34 -1.56 -7.70
N LEU A 276 -39.95 -0.73 -8.55
CA LEU A 276 -41.25 -1.05 -9.15
C LEU A 276 -41.18 -2.26 -10.08
N LEU A 277 -40.13 -2.38 -10.88
CA LEU A 277 -39.92 -3.51 -11.77
C LEU A 277 -39.82 -4.81 -10.99
N CYS A 278 -38.96 -4.83 -9.96
CA CYS A 278 -38.69 -6.01 -9.14
C CYS A 278 -39.93 -6.52 -8.39
N GLU A 279 -40.84 -5.64 -7.98
CA GLU A 279 -42.15 -6.02 -7.45
C GLU A 279 -43.01 -6.80 -8.47
N LYS A 280 -42.93 -6.46 -9.77
CA LYS A 280 -43.70 -7.14 -10.83
C LYS A 280 -43.12 -8.48 -11.27
N ILE A 281 -41.81 -8.65 -11.14
CA ILE A 281 -41.08 -9.84 -11.61
C ILE A 281 -40.52 -10.70 -10.47
N ASN A 282 -40.86 -10.35 -9.22
CA ASN A 282 -40.43 -11.02 -8.00
C ASN A 282 -38.91 -11.22 -7.96
N ALA A 283 -38.18 -10.11 -8.10
CA ALA A 283 -36.72 -10.03 -7.99
C ALA A 283 -36.33 -9.08 -6.84
N ASP A 284 -35.05 -9.05 -6.48
CA ASP A 284 -34.52 -8.12 -5.48
C ASP A 284 -33.94 -6.89 -6.20
N PRO A 285 -34.48 -5.66 -5.99
CA PRO A 285 -33.97 -4.45 -6.63
C PRO A 285 -32.51 -4.17 -6.27
N LYS A 286 -32.08 -4.45 -5.02
CA LYS A 286 -30.68 -4.23 -4.60
C LYS A 286 -29.71 -5.09 -5.39
N VAL A 287 -30.16 -6.27 -5.82
CA VAL A 287 -29.32 -7.13 -6.64
C VAL A 287 -29.07 -6.49 -8.00
N LEU A 288 -30.09 -5.96 -8.67
CA LEU A 288 -29.92 -5.30 -9.97
C LEU A 288 -29.16 -3.99 -9.85
N GLU A 289 -29.41 -3.18 -8.81
CA GLU A 289 -28.66 -1.95 -8.51
C GLU A 289 -27.17 -2.22 -8.37
N ASN A 290 -26.81 -3.25 -7.59
CA ASN A 290 -25.40 -3.62 -7.42
C ASN A 290 -24.75 -4.06 -8.74
N LEU A 291 -25.47 -4.73 -9.65
CA LEU A 291 -24.93 -5.10 -10.96
C LEU A 291 -24.65 -3.86 -11.84
N ILE A 292 -25.49 -2.83 -11.76
CA ILE A 292 -25.28 -1.57 -12.46
C ILE A 292 -24.03 -0.87 -11.91
N LEU A 293 -23.94 -0.70 -10.59
CA LEU A 293 -22.80 -0.05 -9.92
C LEU A 293 -21.46 -0.77 -10.16
N ASP A 294 -21.49 -2.07 -10.42
CA ASP A 294 -20.31 -2.87 -10.72
C ASP A 294 -19.88 -2.79 -12.19
N THR A 295 -20.62 -2.10 -13.05
CA THR A 295 -20.30 -1.95 -14.48
C THR A 295 -19.47 -0.68 -14.71
N GLU A 296 -18.28 -0.82 -15.31
CA GLU A 296 -17.39 0.31 -15.55
C GLU A 296 -17.83 1.12 -16.80
N VAL A 297 -17.35 2.36 -16.93
CA VAL A 297 -17.61 3.20 -18.11
C VAL A 297 -17.00 2.56 -19.36
N GLU A 298 -17.67 2.68 -20.51
CA GLU A 298 -17.37 1.99 -21.77
C GLU A 298 -17.48 0.45 -21.69
N GLU A 299 -18.09 -0.09 -20.63
CA GLU A 299 -18.28 -1.53 -20.43
C GLU A 299 -19.72 -1.97 -20.74
N THR A 300 -19.86 -3.19 -21.26
CA THR A 300 -21.14 -3.89 -21.39
C THR A 300 -21.11 -5.19 -20.59
N LYS A 301 -22.07 -5.37 -19.67
CA LYS A 301 -22.23 -6.62 -18.92
C LYS A 301 -23.61 -7.21 -19.13
N THR A 302 -23.69 -8.53 -19.28
CA THR A 302 -24.95 -9.27 -19.39
C THR A 302 -25.08 -10.33 -18.31
N TYR A 303 -26.26 -10.40 -17.70
CA TYR A 303 -26.59 -11.34 -16.63
C TYR A 303 -27.87 -12.12 -16.95
N GLU A 304 -27.84 -13.45 -16.84
CA GLU A 304 -29.03 -14.32 -16.82
C GLU A 304 -29.56 -14.43 -15.40
N LEU A 305 -30.85 -14.17 -15.22
CA LEU A 305 -31.59 -14.37 -13.97
C LEU A 305 -32.90 -15.13 -14.22
N GLN A 306 -33.36 -15.86 -13.18
CA GLN A 306 -34.67 -16.49 -13.16
C GLN A 306 -35.65 -15.56 -12.43
N VAL A 307 -36.69 -15.12 -13.11
CA VAL A 307 -37.71 -14.24 -12.55
C VAL A 307 -39.06 -14.92 -12.53
N LYS A 308 -39.92 -14.56 -11.57
CA LYS A 308 -41.26 -15.11 -11.44
C LYS A 308 -42.29 -14.02 -11.66
N GLN A 309 -43.08 -14.20 -12.70
CA GLN A 309 -44.26 -13.39 -12.93
C GLN A 309 -45.49 -14.27 -12.68
N LEU A 310 -46.28 -13.91 -11.65
CA LEU A 310 -47.40 -14.72 -11.18
C LEU A 310 -46.91 -16.15 -10.85
N LEU A 311 -47.42 -17.17 -11.57
CA LEU A 311 -47.05 -18.58 -11.40
C LEU A 311 -46.02 -19.08 -12.43
N ARG A 312 -45.48 -18.20 -13.30
CA ARG A 312 -44.55 -18.58 -14.37
C ARG A 312 -43.14 -18.10 -14.06
N THR A 313 -42.21 -19.04 -14.06
CA THR A 313 -40.77 -18.75 -14.04
C THR A 313 -40.29 -18.52 -15.48
N SER A 314 -39.50 -17.49 -15.71
CA SER A 314 -38.91 -17.18 -17.02
C SER A 314 -37.45 -16.77 -16.88
N LYS A 315 -36.66 -17.06 -17.91
CA LYS A 315 -35.31 -16.51 -18.06
C LYS A 315 -35.41 -15.05 -18.49
N LEU A 316 -34.67 -14.19 -17.81
CA LEU A 316 -34.47 -12.80 -18.17
C LEU A 316 -32.95 -12.58 -18.31
N TYR A 317 -32.54 -11.96 -19.41
CA TYR A 317 -31.20 -11.47 -19.59
C TYR A 317 -31.22 -9.97 -19.35
N PHE A 318 -30.52 -9.52 -18.33
CA PHE A 318 -30.36 -8.11 -17.98
C PHE A 318 -28.97 -7.66 -18.42
N GLN A 319 -28.92 -6.72 -19.36
CA GLN A 319 -27.70 -6.17 -19.88
C GLN A 319 -27.62 -4.69 -19.52
N ILE A 320 -26.42 -4.28 -19.12
CA ILE A 320 -26.08 -2.92 -18.72
C ILE A 320 -25.00 -2.45 -19.68
N PHE A 321 -25.21 -1.27 -20.25
CA PHE A 321 -24.22 -0.55 -21.02
C PHE A 321 -24.01 0.80 -20.35
N MET A 322 -22.76 1.13 -20.00
CA MET A 322 -22.39 2.43 -19.46
C MET A 322 -21.62 3.21 -20.53
N ASP A 323 -22.29 4.16 -21.18
CA ASP A 323 -21.65 5.02 -22.19
C ASP A 323 -20.80 6.12 -21.52
N ASP A 324 -21.36 6.79 -20.52
CA ASP A 324 -20.70 7.78 -19.66
C ASP A 324 -20.93 7.49 -18.17
N ILE A 325 -20.40 8.35 -17.29
CA ILE A 325 -20.49 8.16 -15.82
C ILE A 325 -21.95 8.20 -15.33
N ASP A 326 -22.82 8.87 -16.08
CA ASP A 326 -24.08 9.40 -15.57
C ASP A 326 -25.31 8.87 -16.33
N THR A 327 -25.22 7.94 -17.28
CA THR A 327 -26.42 7.46 -17.99
C THR A 327 -26.36 5.96 -18.32
N PRO A 328 -26.85 5.08 -17.42
CA PRO A 328 -26.91 3.65 -17.72
C PRO A 328 -27.96 3.31 -18.79
N GLY A 329 -27.51 2.66 -19.87
CA GLY A 329 -28.37 1.94 -20.80
C GLY A 329 -28.79 0.60 -20.22
N LEU A 330 -30.09 0.42 -19.94
CA LEU A 330 -30.64 -0.79 -19.35
C LEU A 330 -31.43 -1.60 -20.37
N TYR A 331 -30.98 -2.82 -20.65
CA TYR A 331 -31.56 -3.72 -21.64
C TYR A 331 -32.09 -5.00 -20.98
N PHE A 332 -33.29 -5.41 -21.37
CA PHE A 332 -33.97 -6.59 -20.84
C PHE A 332 -34.42 -7.50 -21.97
N PHE A 333 -33.89 -8.72 -22.02
CA PHE A 333 -34.21 -9.69 -23.05
C PHE A 333 -34.85 -10.96 -22.49
N SER A 334 -35.83 -11.51 -23.18
CA SER A 334 -36.45 -12.77 -22.80
C SER A 334 -37.10 -13.51 -23.98
N ASN A 335 -37.34 -14.80 -23.79
CA ASN A 335 -38.24 -15.58 -24.66
C ASN A 335 -39.72 -15.43 -24.27
N SER A 336 -40.00 -14.78 -23.14
CA SER A 336 -41.36 -14.55 -22.64
C SER A 336 -41.89 -13.17 -23.07
N LYS A 337 -42.85 -13.15 -24.00
CA LYS A 337 -43.49 -11.91 -24.48
C LYS A 337 -44.20 -11.16 -23.36
N SER A 338 -44.88 -11.88 -22.46
CA SER A 338 -45.64 -11.26 -21.36
C SER A 338 -44.72 -10.58 -20.35
N LEU A 339 -43.56 -11.19 -20.08
CA LEU A 339 -42.54 -10.62 -19.21
C LEU A 339 -42.04 -9.30 -19.79
N ILE A 340 -41.53 -9.31 -21.03
CA ILE A 340 -41.02 -8.09 -21.67
C ILE A 340 -42.07 -6.99 -21.78
N LYS A 341 -43.34 -7.32 -22.10
CA LYS A 341 -44.43 -6.34 -22.08
C LYS A 341 -44.65 -5.69 -20.71
N THR A 342 -44.41 -6.44 -19.63
CA THR A 342 -44.54 -5.91 -18.27
C THR A 342 -43.38 -4.97 -17.94
N ILE A 343 -42.16 -5.34 -18.35
CA ILE A 343 -40.97 -4.49 -18.21
C ILE A 343 -41.17 -3.17 -18.97
N ALA A 344 -41.54 -3.25 -20.25
CA ALA A 344 -41.83 -2.09 -21.09
C ALA A 344 -42.90 -1.18 -20.45
N LYS A 345 -44.00 -1.74 -19.95
CA LYS A 345 -45.05 -0.96 -19.27
C LYS A 345 -44.57 -0.25 -18.00
N VAL A 346 -43.57 -0.80 -17.30
CA VAL A 346 -42.94 -0.11 -16.16
C VAL A 346 -42.01 0.98 -16.68
N MET A 347 -41.19 0.71 -17.70
CA MET A 347 -40.32 1.71 -18.33
C MET A 347 -41.10 2.93 -18.83
N ASP A 348 -42.22 2.71 -19.53
CA ASP A 348 -43.08 3.76 -20.08
C ASP A 348 -43.57 4.77 -19.01
N GLN A 349 -43.62 4.37 -17.73
CA GLN A 349 -44.02 5.27 -16.62
C GLN A 349 -42.94 6.29 -16.26
N PHE A 350 -41.67 6.00 -16.60
CA PHE A 350 -40.51 6.85 -16.33
C PHE A 350 -40.03 7.60 -17.56
N MET A 351 -40.51 7.22 -18.74
CA MET A 351 -40.04 7.78 -20.01
C MET A 351 -40.76 9.05 -20.45
N GLY A 352 -41.69 9.61 -19.66
CA GLY A 352 -42.36 10.90 -19.92
C GLY A 352 -42.87 11.08 -21.35
N ASN A 353 -44.17 10.85 -21.59
CA ASN A 353 -44.78 11.17 -22.90
C ASN A 353 -44.40 12.56 -23.43
#